data_AF-H2M685-F1
#
_entry.id   AF-H2M685-F1
#
_cell.length_a   1.000
_cell.length_b   1.000
_cell.length_c   1.000
_cell.angle_alpha   90.00
_cell.angle_beta   90.00
_cell.angle_gamma   90.00
#
_symmetry.space_group_name_H-M   'P 1'
#
loop_
_entity.id
_entity.type
_entity.pdbx_description
1 polymer ?
#
loop_
_entity_poly.entity_id
_entity_poly.type
_entity_poly.pdbx_seq_one_letter_code
_entity_poly.pdbx_strand_id
1 'polypeptide(L)' 'MEREGIYIQSIYYGKIGSVVTERLLERFGQDGSFLLRDSETVQGAYCLCLHFSVSPLML' A
#
# COMPACT_ATOMS: atom_id res chain seq x y z
N MET A 1 24.22 -9.89 -2.15
CA MET A 1 23.16 -10.92 -2.30
C MET A 1 21.86 -10.17 -2.27
N GLU A 2 21.36 -9.76 -3.43
CA GLU A 2 20.00 -9.23 -3.54
C GLU A 2 19.08 -10.40 -3.19
N ARG A 3 18.53 -10.36 -1.97
CA ARG A 3 17.45 -11.28 -1.63
C ARG A 3 16.29 -10.82 -2.48
N GLU A 4 16.05 -11.47 -3.61
CA GLU A 4 14.75 -11.40 -4.28
C GLU A 4 13.73 -11.78 -3.22
N GLY A 5 13.13 -10.76 -2.61
CA GLY A 5 12.18 -10.91 -1.53
C GLY A 5 11.04 -11.78 -2.04
N ILE A 6 10.55 -12.66 -1.16
CA ILE A 6 9.31 -13.43 -1.27
C ILE A 6 8.38 -12.69 -2.24
N TYR A 7 8.17 -13.26 -3.43
CA TYR A 7 7.52 -12.65 -4.59
C TYR A 7 6.59 -11.51 -4.19
N ILE A 8 6.96 -10.28 -4.54
CA ILE A 8 6.10 -9.09 -4.44
C ILE A 8 4.84 -9.41 -5.23
N GLN A 9 3.83 -9.92 -4.52
CA GLN A 9 2.52 -10.17 -5.10
C GLN A 9 1.92 -8.78 -5.31
N SER A 10 1.96 -8.30 -6.55
CA SER A 10 1.40 -7.00 -6.90
C SER A 10 -0.11 -7.05 -6.66
N ILE A 11 -0.58 -6.32 -5.63
CA ILE A 11 -2.00 -6.28 -5.29
C ILE A 11 -2.62 -5.03 -5.90
N TYR A 12 -3.33 -5.20 -7.02
CA TYR A 12 -4.07 -4.14 -7.70
C TYR A 12 -5.56 -4.20 -7.36
N TYR A 13 -6.11 -3.10 -6.88
CA TYR A 13 -7.50 -2.99 -6.40
C TYR A 13 -8.42 -2.18 -7.32
N GLY A 14 -7.91 -1.62 -8.42
CA GLY A 14 -8.72 -0.80 -9.33
C GLY A 14 -9.18 0.51 -8.70
N LYS A 15 -10.43 0.91 -8.99
CA LYS A 15 -11.02 2.20 -8.59
C LYS A 15 -11.53 2.20 -7.15
N ILE A 16 -10.64 1.97 -6.19
CA ILE A 16 -10.93 2.21 -4.77
C ILE A 16 -10.46 3.61 -4.34
N GLY A 17 -11.18 4.22 -3.40
CA GLY A 17 -10.82 5.52 -2.84
C GLY A 17 -9.80 5.42 -1.70
N SER A 18 -9.27 6.58 -1.27
CA SER A 18 -8.29 6.65 -0.16
C SER A 18 -8.81 6.01 1.14
N VAL A 19 -10.06 6.29 1.53
CA VAL A 19 -10.65 5.76 2.78
C VAL A 19 -10.70 4.23 2.80
N VAL A 20 -11.02 3.61 1.67
CA VAL A 20 -11.05 2.14 1.56
C VAL A 20 -9.63 1.59 1.61
N THR A 21 -8.69 2.27 0.96
CA THR A 21 -7.28 1.92 0.93
C THR A 21 -6.65 1.92 2.33
N GLU A 22 -6.86 3.00 3.08
CA GLU A 22 -6.38 3.17 4.46
C GLU A 22 -6.94 2.07 5.36
N ARG A 23 -8.26 1.81 5.31
CA ARG A 23 -8.88 0.73 6.11
C ARG A 23 -8.33 -0.66 5.78
N LEU A 24 -8.03 -0.94 4.51
CA LEU A 24 -7.44 -2.22 4.11
C LEU A 24 -6.02 -2.37 4.66
N LEU A 25 -5.21 -1.33 4.52
CA LEU A 25 -3.82 -1.30 5.00
C LEU A 25 -3.74 -1.35 6.53
N GLU A 26 -4.60 -0.62 7.25
CA GLU A 26 -4.65 -0.68 8.72
C GLU A 26 -5.10 -2.04 9.24
N ARG A 27 -6.07 -2.68 8.57
CA ARG A 27 -6.69 -3.92 9.08
C ARG A 27 -5.91 -5.17 8.71
N PHE A 28 -5.28 -5.19 7.54
CA PHE A 28 -4.64 -6.38 6.98
C PHE A 28 -3.16 -6.18 6.65
N GLY A 29 -2.69 -4.93 6.59
CA GLY A 29 -1.31 -4.60 6.29
C GLY A 29 -0.39 -4.82 7.49
N GLN A 30 0.81 -5.29 7.19
CA GLN A 30 1.97 -5.24 8.07
C GLN A 30 2.88 -4.08 7.64
N ASP A 31 3.90 -3.77 8.42
CA ASP A 31 4.87 -2.75 8.03
C ASP A 31 5.52 -3.10 6.66
N GLY A 32 5.53 -2.13 5.75
CA GLY A 32 5.99 -2.32 4.38
C GLY A 32 4.97 -2.99 3.44
N SER A 33 3.76 -3.32 3.90
CA SER A 33 2.69 -3.76 2.99
C SER A 33 2.27 -2.63 2.05
N PHE A 34 1.96 -2.96 0.80
CA PHE A 34 1.56 -1.98 -0.20
C PHE A 34 0.46 -2.51 -1.12
N LEU A 35 -0.25 -1.59 -1.76
CA LEU A 35 -1.21 -1.90 -2.82
C LEU A 35 -1.23 -0.80 -3.89
N LEU A 36 -1.70 -1.16 -5.07
CA LEU A 36 -1.92 -0.26 -6.20
C LEU A 36 -3.42 -0.02 -6.42
N ARG A 37 -3.77 1.21 -6.75
CA ARG A 37 -5.13 1.62 -7.14
C ARG A 37 -5.10 2.65 -8.26
N ASP A 38 -6.23 2.86 -8.91
CA ASP A 38 -6.38 3.97 -9.84
C ASP A 38 -6.35 5.31 -9.08
N SER A 39 -5.70 6.32 -9.67
CA SER A 39 -5.74 7.68 -9.14
C SER A 39 -7.11 8.30 -9.34
N GLU A 40 -7.65 8.89 -8.26
CA GLU A 40 -8.91 9.65 -8.30
C GLU A 40 -8.73 11.04 -8.91
N THR A 41 -7.50 11.56 -8.97
CA THR A 41 -7.20 12.95 -9.34
C THR A 41 -6.45 13.08 -10.67
N VAL A 42 -5.71 12.05 -11.08
CA VAL A 42 -4.92 12.07 -12.31
C VAL A 42 -5.33 10.90 -13.21
N GLN A 43 -6.01 11.22 -14.31
CA GLN A 43 -6.48 10.21 -15.26
C GLN A 43 -5.32 9.39 -15.84
N GLY A 44 -5.45 8.07 -15.81
CA GLY A 44 -4.44 7.13 -16.33
C GLY A 44 -3.24 6.92 -15.40
N ALA A 45 -3.22 7.53 -14.21
CA ALA A 45 -2.20 7.29 -13.20
C ALA A 45 -2.66 6.26 -12.17
N TYR A 46 -1.68 5.60 -11.55
CA TYR A 46 -1.88 4.72 -10.40
C TYR A 46 -1.34 5.38 -9.12
N CYS A 47 -2.00 5.11 -8.00
CA CYS A 47 -1.49 5.41 -6.67
C CYS A 47 -0.87 4.15 -6.07
N LEU A 48 0.39 4.26 -5.64
CA LEU A 48 1.04 3.28 -4.77
C LEU A 48 0.82 3.71 -3.32
N CYS A 49 0.11 2.89 -2.56
CA CYS A 49 -0.18 3.14 -1.15
C CYS A 49 0.57 2.12 -0.30
N LEU A 50 1.27 2.59 0.74
CA LEU A 50 2.07 1.77 1.65
C LEU A 50 1.61 1.95 3.09
N HIS A 51 1.69 0.87 3.87
CA HIS A 51 1.47 0.89 5.30
C HIS A 51 2.82 1.02 6.02
N PHE A 52 2.91 2.02 6.89
CA PHE A 52 4.07 2.22 7.75
C PHE A 52 3.61 2.39 9.20
N SER A 53 4.10 1.53 10.09
CA SER A 53 3.80 1.60 11.51
C SER A 53 4.91 2.36 12.24
N VAL A 54 4.60 3.54 12.75
CA VAL A 54 5.54 4.29 13.60
C VAL A 54 5.65 3.58 14.95
N SER A 55 6.84 3.10 15.29
CA SER A 55 7.10 2.61 16.65
C SER A 55 7.16 3.79 17.62
N PRO A 56 6.36 3.82 18.70
CA PRO A 56 6.39 4.92 19.67
C PRO A 56 7.74 5.06 20.39
N LEU A 57 8.63 4.06 20.30
CA LEU A 57 9.96 4.08 20.89
C LEU A 57 10.99 4.86 20.04
N MET A 58 10.60 5.38 18.87
CA MET A 58 11.43 6.23 18.00
C MET A 58 11.09 7.73 18.07
N LEU A 59 10.21 8.16 18.99
CA LEU A 59 9.86 9.57 19.25
C LEU A 59 10.37 10.03 20.62
#